data_AF-A0A957TV53-F1
#
_entry.id   AF-A0A957TV53-F1
#
_cell.length_a   1.000
_cell.length_b   1.000
_cell.length_c   1.000
_cell.angle_alpha   90.00
_cell.angle_beta   90.00
_cell.angle_gamma   90.00
#
_symmetry.space_group_name_H-M   'P 1'
#
loop_
_entity.id
_entity.type
_entity.pdbx_description
1 polymer ?
#
loop_
_entity_poly.entity_id
_entity_poly.type
_entity_poly.pdbx_seq_one_letter_code
_entity_poly.pdbx_strand_id
1 'polypeptide(L)'
;TRLSGFLPLLAALLPIGLSALFFPSLATRYLLYVVPFLLLLMAWGIGWLGRWHWTFGLLGLALALVVPTRALPHYYGPYQKSEYRAMTRYLQQVRRVDEALLLEAPRQHLLTKYYLPADLPLYTAPAIDLPPFWPVNAPPVVPEAMDDVIQALLRNYRGVWLSLTAENEVDPGEFVPKYLTAVAYEADCAAWLDVRLCHYLSPPAFPADLTTHIDITFADDLSLQRADLALPNAPALLLVTLHWQARQTPRADYRVTLRLVDEGGATVSQRDNYPIGPLLPPTTWQAGDEKPGYMALPLPTTLPAGVYPVTVNLYDPADGRVVAHGGTENTGNTENTENTEDTEDTEDTEGTENTEGTRNTE
;
A
#
# COMPACT_ATOMS: atom_id res chain seq x y z
N THR A 1 -12.80 39.06 53.79
CA THR A 1 -13.36 39.30 52.43
C THR A 1 -12.33 39.24 51.28
N ARG A 2 -11.09 38.75 51.50
CA ARG A 2 -10.08 38.58 50.42
C ARG A 2 -10.14 37.23 49.69
N LEU A 3 -10.76 36.20 50.29
CA LEU A 3 -10.88 34.87 49.68
C LEU A 3 -11.98 34.76 48.61
N SER A 4 -12.94 35.69 48.56
CA SER A 4 -14.12 35.57 47.70
C SER A 4 -13.84 35.74 46.20
N GLY A 5 -12.73 36.40 45.82
CA GLY A 5 -12.33 36.60 44.42
C GLY A 5 -11.30 35.58 43.89
N PHE A 6 -10.70 34.77 44.77
CA PHE A 6 -9.70 33.76 44.40
C PHE A 6 -10.36 32.43 43.97
N LEU A 7 -11.36 31.98 44.72
CA LEU A 7 -12.18 30.81 44.41
C LEU A 7 -12.78 30.77 42.98
N PRO A 8 -13.32 31.88 42.44
CA PRO A 8 -13.94 31.95 41.12
C PRO A 8 -12.91 31.93 39.99
N LEU A 9 -11.76 32.57 40.20
CA LEU A 9 -10.62 32.54 39.28
C LEU A 9 -10.06 31.11 39.20
N LEU A 10 -9.89 30.45 40.36
CA LEU A 10 -9.46 29.06 40.43
C LEU A 10 -10.49 28.13 39.76
N ALA A 11 -11.79 28.37 39.99
CA ALA A 11 -12.88 27.62 39.37
C ALA A 11 -12.99 27.83 37.85
N ALA A 12 -12.50 28.96 37.31
CA ALA A 12 -12.43 29.20 35.87
C ALA A 12 -11.17 28.58 35.23
N LEU A 13 -10.04 28.59 35.95
CA LEU A 13 -8.77 28.05 35.47
C LEU A 13 -8.70 26.52 35.57
N LEU A 14 -9.39 25.91 36.53
CA LEU A 14 -9.37 24.46 36.74
C LEU A 14 -9.98 23.66 35.56
N PRO A 15 -11.15 24.03 34.98
CA PRO A 15 -11.66 23.39 33.77
C PRO A 15 -10.77 23.60 32.54
N ILE A 16 -10.13 24.77 32.42
CA ILE A 16 -9.18 25.06 31.33
C ILE A 16 -7.91 24.21 31.50
N GLY A 17 -7.40 24.07 32.73
CA GLY A 17 -6.25 23.23 33.05
C GLY A 17 -6.55 21.73 32.91
N LEU A 18 -7.74 21.28 33.35
CA LEU A 18 -8.20 19.91 33.13
C LEU A 18 -8.41 19.64 31.64
N SER A 19 -9.01 20.57 30.89
CA SER A 19 -9.09 20.44 29.44
C SER A 19 -7.70 20.39 28.80
N ALA A 20 -6.74 21.19 29.29
CA ALA A 20 -5.35 21.18 28.86
C ALA A 20 -4.66 19.81 29.11
N LEU A 21 -4.94 19.19 30.25
CA LEU A 21 -4.36 17.90 30.67
C LEU A 21 -5.04 16.67 30.03
N PHE A 22 -6.34 16.76 29.74
CA PHE A 22 -7.17 15.68 29.17
C PHE A 22 -7.57 15.94 27.70
N PHE A 23 -6.82 16.80 26.99
CA PHE A 23 -7.06 17.17 25.58
C PHE A 23 -7.37 16.01 24.63
N PRO A 24 -6.79 14.80 24.78
CA PRO A 24 -7.12 13.68 23.89
C PRO A 24 -8.54 13.12 24.08
N SER A 25 -9.19 13.34 25.23
CA SER A 25 -10.47 12.68 25.57
C SER A 25 -11.69 13.61 25.61
N LEU A 26 -11.50 14.92 25.83
CA LEU A 26 -12.60 15.89 25.88
C LEU A 26 -12.74 16.62 24.54
N ALA A 27 -13.70 16.20 23.72
CA ALA A 27 -14.05 16.91 22.49
C ALA A 27 -14.47 18.35 22.83
N THR A 28 -13.84 19.35 22.18
CA THR A 28 -14.06 20.80 22.36
C THR A 28 -15.53 21.21 22.35
N ARG A 29 -16.39 20.43 21.66
CA ARG A 29 -17.85 20.58 21.64
C ARG A 29 -18.51 20.55 23.02
N TYR A 30 -17.95 19.84 24.00
CA TYR A 30 -18.52 19.79 25.35
C TYR A 30 -18.23 21.06 26.14
N LEU A 31 -17.12 21.74 25.85
CA LEU A 31 -16.82 23.04 26.46
C LEU A 31 -17.79 24.11 25.99
N LEU A 32 -18.35 24.00 24.78
CA LEU A 32 -19.27 24.99 24.21
C LEU A 32 -20.46 25.30 25.14
N TYR A 33 -20.94 24.30 25.89
CA TYR A 33 -22.02 24.47 26.86
C TYR A 33 -21.61 25.24 28.12
N VAL A 34 -20.32 25.18 28.50
CA VAL A 34 -19.79 25.76 29.75
C VAL A 34 -19.05 27.09 29.51
N VAL A 35 -18.63 27.35 28.27
CA VAL A 35 -17.97 28.60 27.83
C VAL A 35 -18.64 29.87 28.36
N PRO A 36 -19.96 30.10 28.26
CA PRO A 36 -20.56 31.34 28.77
C PRO A 36 -20.34 31.52 30.28
N PHE A 37 -20.38 30.44 31.06
CA PHE A 37 -20.13 30.48 32.51
C PHE A 37 -18.66 30.76 32.82
N LEU A 38 -17.73 30.15 32.08
CA LEU A 38 -16.30 30.41 32.21
C LEU A 38 -15.97 31.88 31.91
N LEU A 39 -16.57 32.44 30.87
CA LEU A 39 -16.40 33.85 30.51
C LEU A 39 -16.94 34.79 31.60
N LEU A 40 -18.08 34.47 32.22
CA LEU A 40 -18.62 35.25 33.33
C LEU A 40 -17.74 35.20 34.58
N LEU A 41 -17.23 34.02 34.94
CA LEU A 41 -16.30 33.87 36.07
C LEU A 41 -14.98 34.62 35.81
N MET A 42 -14.47 34.53 34.58
CA MET A 42 -13.26 35.24 34.16
C MET A 42 -13.47 36.75 34.19
N ALA A 43 -14.58 37.26 33.65
CA ALA A 43 -14.92 38.68 33.71
C ALA A 43 -15.07 39.18 35.15
N TRP A 44 -15.70 38.38 36.03
CA TRP A 44 -15.83 38.72 37.44
C TRP A 44 -14.47 38.77 38.16
N GLY A 45 -13.59 37.79 37.91
CA GLY A 45 -12.23 37.77 38.45
C GLY A 45 -11.38 38.95 37.99
N ILE A 46 -11.44 39.30 36.70
CA ILE A 46 -10.76 40.48 36.12
C ILE A 46 -11.30 41.77 36.74
N GLY A 47 -12.62 41.90 36.86
CA GLY A 47 -13.26 43.05 37.50
C GLY A 47 -12.84 43.20 38.96
N TRP A 48 -12.75 42.10 39.70
CA TRP A 48 -12.26 42.09 41.08
C TRP A 48 -10.79 42.55 41.19
N LEU A 49 -9.91 42.04 40.33
CA LEU A 49 -8.50 42.47 40.25
C LEU A 49 -8.38 43.96 39.93
N GLY A 50 -9.18 44.46 38.98
CA GLY A 50 -9.20 45.87 38.61
C GLY A 50 -9.65 46.80 39.74
N ARG A 51 -10.54 46.34 40.63
CA ARG A 51 -10.94 47.08 41.84
C ARG A 51 -9.83 47.17 42.88
N TRP A 52 -8.88 46.23 42.89
CA TRP A 52 -7.72 46.28 43.78
C TRP A 52 -6.61 47.16 43.19
N HIS A 53 -6.27 46.97 41.92
CA HIS A 53 -5.39 47.86 41.17
C HIS A 53 -5.68 47.76 39.67
N TRP A 54 -5.85 48.90 38.99
CA TRP A 54 -6.27 48.93 37.59
C TRP A 54 -5.33 48.16 36.65
N THR A 55 -4.01 48.17 36.92
CA THR A 55 -3.03 47.42 36.12
C THR A 55 -3.22 45.91 36.20
N PHE A 56 -3.70 45.36 37.32
CA PHE A 56 -3.99 43.93 37.44
C PHE A 56 -5.25 43.54 36.67
N GLY A 57 -6.25 44.43 36.61
CA GLY A 57 -7.41 44.26 35.74
C GLY A 57 -7.00 44.24 34.26
N LEU A 58 -6.14 45.18 33.84
CA LEU A 58 -5.62 45.19 32.46
C LEU A 58 -4.78 43.96 32.13
N LEU A 59 -3.91 43.51 33.05
CA LEU A 59 -3.11 42.30 32.86
C LEU A 59 -4.01 41.06 32.74
N GLY A 60 -5.04 40.95 33.57
CA GLY A 60 -6.01 39.87 33.52
C GLY A 60 -6.80 39.85 32.20
N LEU A 61 -7.25 41.02 31.73
CA LEU A 61 -7.91 41.16 30.42
C LEU A 61 -6.98 40.79 29.27
N ALA A 62 -5.73 41.27 29.29
CA ALA A 62 -4.74 40.93 28.29
C ALA A 62 -4.51 39.41 28.24
N LEU A 63 -4.33 38.76 29.39
CA LEU A 63 -4.15 37.31 29.46
C LEU A 63 -5.36 36.53 28.93
N ALA A 64 -6.58 36.97 29.26
CA ALA A 64 -7.83 36.38 28.76
C ALA A 64 -7.97 36.46 27.23
N LEU A 65 -7.40 37.50 26.61
CA LEU A 65 -7.44 37.69 25.16
C LEU A 65 -6.27 37.00 24.42
N VAL A 66 -5.12 36.78 25.06
CA VAL A 66 -3.95 36.13 24.43
C VAL A 66 -4.26 34.70 23.99
N VAL A 67 -4.95 33.92 24.81
CA VAL A 67 -5.28 32.51 24.49
C VAL A 67 -6.16 32.40 23.24
N PRO A 68 -7.34 33.05 23.15
CA PRO A 68 -8.17 32.97 21.95
C PRO A 68 -7.48 33.59 20.72
N THR A 69 -6.75 34.69 20.88
CA THR A 69 -6.03 35.32 19.74
C THR A 69 -4.93 34.42 19.18
N ARG A 70 -4.24 33.64 20.03
CA ARG A 70 -3.28 32.60 19.59
C ARG A 70 -3.96 31.36 19.00
N ALA A 71 -5.18 31.04 19.44
CA ALA A 71 -5.94 29.90 18.94
C ALA A 71 -6.69 30.19 17.62
N LEU A 72 -7.03 31.46 17.34
CA LEU A 72 -7.75 31.86 16.12
C LEU A 72 -7.10 31.33 14.83
N PRO A 73 -5.77 31.41 14.63
CA PRO A 73 -5.13 30.84 13.44
C PRO A 73 -5.25 29.32 13.32
N HIS A 74 -5.46 28.59 14.43
CA HIS A 74 -5.67 27.15 14.38
C HIS A 74 -7.08 26.79 13.89
N TYR A 75 -8.10 27.56 14.30
CA TYR A 75 -9.50 27.33 13.90
C TYR A 75 -9.90 28.00 12.59
N TYR A 76 -9.35 29.19 12.32
CA TYR A 76 -9.61 30.03 11.15
C TYR A 76 -8.38 30.15 10.24
N GLY A 77 -7.41 29.26 10.41
CA GLY A 77 -6.36 29.04 9.42
C GLY A 77 -6.96 28.55 8.09
N PRO A 78 -6.11 28.21 7.10
CA PRO A 78 -6.59 27.66 5.84
C PRO A 78 -7.31 26.33 6.10
N TYR A 79 -8.64 26.39 6.22
CA TYR A 79 -9.48 25.21 6.32
C TYR A 79 -9.47 24.51 4.96
N GLN A 80 -8.85 23.33 4.92
CA GLN A 80 -8.93 22.47 3.75
C GLN A 80 -10.18 21.61 3.89
N LYS A 81 -11.14 21.84 2.99
CA LYS A 81 -12.39 21.08 2.97
C LYS A 81 -12.09 19.67 2.47
N SER A 82 -12.71 18.68 3.11
CA SER A 82 -12.67 17.29 2.65
C SER A 82 -12.96 17.18 1.15
N GLU A 83 -12.15 16.38 0.48
CA GLU A 83 -12.19 16.17 -0.97
C GLU A 83 -12.99 14.93 -1.36
N TYR A 84 -13.80 14.37 -0.45
CA TYR A 84 -14.62 13.18 -0.69
C TYR A 84 -15.51 13.28 -1.95
N ARG A 85 -16.01 14.49 -2.26
CA ARG A 85 -16.76 14.75 -3.49
C ARG A 85 -15.90 14.59 -4.75
N ALA A 86 -14.63 14.97 -4.69
CA ALA A 86 -13.70 14.78 -5.82
C ALA A 86 -13.41 13.29 -6.00
N MET A 87 -13.13 12.57 -4.91
CA MET A 87 -12.95 11.11 -4.92
C MET A 87 -14.14 10.37 -5.55
N THR A 88 -15.36 10.67 -5.11
CA THR A 88 -16.56 9.98 -5.62
C THR A 88 -16.84 10.28 -7.10
N ARG A 89 -16.54 11.50 -7.57
CA ARG A 89 -16.61 11.81 -9.01
C ARG A 89 -15.58 11.04 -9.82
N TYR A 90 -14.34 10.94 -9.32
CA TYR A 90 -13.30 10.14 -9.95
C TYR A 90 -13.75 8.67 -10.04
N LEU A 91 -14.19 8.08 -8.92
CA LEU A 91 -14.67 6.70 -8.88
C LEU A 91 -15.81 6.46 -9.89
N GLN A 92 -16.78 7.37 -10.01
CA GLN A 92 -17.86 7.26 -11.00
C GLN A 92 -17.39 7.32 -12.46
N GLN A 93 -16.24 7.94 -12.75
CA GLN A 93 -15.68 8.04 -14.10
C GLN A 93 -14.89 6.79 -14.49
N VAL A 94 -14.19 6.17 -13.54
CA VAL A 94 -13.24 5.09 -13.84
C VAL A 94 -13.77 3.69 -13.50
N ARG A 95 -14.71 3.57 -12.56
CA ARG A 95 -15.28 2.29 -12.12
C ARG A 95 -16.03 1.60 -13.25
N ARG A 96 -15.88 0.27 -13.32
CA ARG A 96 -16.72 -0.61 -14.15
C ARG A 96 -17.94 -1.13 -13.38
N VAL A 97 -18.97 -1.54 -14.12
CA VAL A 97 -20.25 -1.99 -13.55
C VAL A 97 -20.09 -3.26 -12.69
N ASP A 98 -19.13 -4.12 -13.04
CA ASP A 98 -18.81 -5.41 -12.42
C ASP A 98 -17.73 -5.33 -11.32
N GLU A 99 -17.58 -4.14 -10.71
CA GLU A 99 -16.65 -3.88 -9.61
C GLU A 99 -17.41 -3.45 -8.34
N ALA A 100 -16.88 -3.83 -7.17
CA ALA A 100 -17.44 -3.49 -5.87
C ALA A 100 -16.65 -2.38 -5.17
N LEU A 101 -17.28 -1.69 -4.21
CA LEU A 101 -16.62 -0.76 -3.29
C LEU A 101 -16.59 -1.38 -1.89
N LEU A 102 -15.40 -1.47 -1.30
CA LEU A 102 -15.15 -1.88 0.08
C LEU A 102 -14.74 -0.65 0.90
N LEU A 103 -15.52 -0.29 1.92
CA LEU A 103 -15.20 0.79 2.85
C LEU A 103 -14.45 0.25 4.06
N GLU A 104 -13.20 0.64 4.24
CA GLU A 104 -12.48 0.41 5.48
C GLU A 104 -12.82 1.49 6.51
N ALA A 105 -13.13 1.05 7.73
CA ALA A 105 -13.75 1.85 8.77
C ALA A 105 -15.02 2.55 8.22
N PRO A 106 -16.21 1.93 8.30
CA PRO A 106 -17.43 2.32 7.55
C PRO A 106 -18.07 3.66 7.97
N ARG A 107 -17.27 4.57 8.51
CA ARG A 107 -17.68 5.86 8.97
C ARG A 107 -18.22 6.75 7.87
N GLN A 108 -17.67 6.60 6.67
CA GLN A 108 -18.07 7.38 5.51
C GLN A 108 -19.30 6.82 4.79
N HIS A 109 -19.99 5.81 5.34
CA HIS A 109 -21.14 5.20 4.66
C HIS A 109 -22.27 6.20 4.33
N LEU A 110 -22.52 7.22 5.16
CA LEU A 110 -23.50 8.26 4.84
C LEU A 110 -23.04 9.16 3.68
N LEU A 111 -21.74 9.46 3.62
CA LEU A 111 -21.17 10.21 2.49
C LEU A 111 -21.22 9.37 1.22
N THR A 112 -20.90 8.08 1.32
CA THR A 112 -21.00 7.10 0.23
C THR A 112 -22.43 7.08 -0.30
N LYS A 113 -23.42 6.88 0.58
CA LYS A 113 -24.85 6.89 0.25
C LYS A 113 -25.33 8.20 -0.39
N TYR A 114 -24.73 9.34 -0.01
CA TYR A 114 -25.11 10.65 -0.55
C TYR A 114 -24.51 10.92 -1.94
N TYR A 115 -23.26 10.49 -2.17
CA TYR A 115 -22.52 10.84 -3.39
C TYR A 115 -22.51 9.74 -4.47
N LEU A 116 -22.66 8.48 -4.09
CA LEU A 116 -22.61 7.32 -4.98
C LEU A 116 -24.02 6.75 -5.22
N PRO A 117 -24.24 6.09 -6.37
CA PRO A 117 -25.55 5.56 -6.71
C PRO A 117 -25.92 4.36 -5.81
N ALA A 118 -27.22 4.16 -5.60
CA ALA A 118 -27.73 3.18 -4.63
C ALA A 118 -27.55 1.71 -5.07
N ASP A 119 -27.30 1.46 -6.36
CA ASP A 119 -27.06 0.15 -6.95
C ASP A 119 -25.58 -0.28 -6.92
N LEU A 120 -24.69 0.60 -6.44
CA LEU A 120 -23.28 0.27 -6.23
C LEU A 120 -23.15 -0.88 -5.22
N PRO A 121 -22.51 -2.01 -5.59
CA PRO A 121 -22.22 -3.07 -4.64
C PRO A 121 -21.26 -2.56 -3.56
N LEU A 122 -21.81 -2.35 -2.36
CA LEU A 122 -21.12 -1.72 -1.24
C LEU A 122 -20.90 -2.74 -0.11
N TYR A 123 -19.66 -2.84 0.34
CA TYR A 123 -19.23 -3.69 1.44
C TYR A 123 -18.40 -2.89 2.43
N THR A 124 -18.16 -3.46 3.62
CA THR A 124 -17.41 -2.79 4.68
C THR A 124 -16.36 -3.73 5.29
N ALA A 125 -15.28 -3.13 5.79
CA ALA A 125 -14.33 -3.79 6.68
C ALA A 125 -14.28 -3.02 8.01
N PRO A 126 -14.67 -3.63 9.15
CA PRO A 126 -15.22 -4.99 9.28
C PRO A 126 -16.58 -5.15 8.57
N ALA A 127 -16.94 -6.39 8.24
CA ALA A 127 -18.23 -6.72 7.65
C ALA A 127 -19.36 -6.54 8.69
N ILE A 128 -20.11 -5.44 8.55
CA ILE A 128 -21.22 -5.09 9.45
C ILE A 128 -22.40 -4.53 8.66
N ASP A 129 -23.58 -4.63 9.26
CA ASP A 129 -24.75 -3.92 8.74
C ASP A 129 -24.62 -2.42 9.00
N LEU A 130 -24.77 -1.64 7.95
CA LEU A 130 -24.68 -0.18 8.02
C LEU A 130 -25.97 0.42 8.61
N PRO A 131 -25.91 1.14 9.75
CA PRO A 131 -27.07 1.82 10.30
C PRO A 131 -27.48 3.00 9.40
N PRO A 132 -28.73 3.50 9.50
CA PRO A 132 -29.16 4.67 8.75
C PRO A 132 -28.69 6.02 9.34
N PHE A 133 -27.89 6.00 10.41
CA PHE A 133 -27.49 7.18 11.18
C PHE A 133 -26.01 7.16 11.59
N TRP A 134 -25.52 8.32 12.01
CA TRP A 134 -24.19 8.52 12.58
C TRP A 134 -24.25 8.66 14.12
N PRO A 135 -23.26 8.19 14.91
CA PRO A 135 -22.04 7.48 14.50
C PRO A 135 -22.21 5.96 14.34
N VAL A 136 -21.30 5.36 13.57
CA VAL A 136 -21.13 3.90 13.51
C VAL A 136 -20.05 3.48 14.49
N ASN A 137 -20.40 2.58 15.41
CA ASN A 137 -19.44 1.90 16.26
C ASN A 137 -19.10 0.56 15.60
N ALA A 138 -18.07 0.55 14.77
CA ALA A 138 -17.56 -0.67 14.16
C ALA A 138 -16.58 -1.38 15.13
N PRO A 139 -16.65 -2.72 15.26
CA PRO A 139 -15.63 -3.47 15.99
C PRO A 139 -14.28 -3.43 15.24
N PRO A 140 -13.19 -3.90 15.86
CA PRO A 140 -11.96 -4.16 15.11
C PRO A 140 -12.16 -5.19 14.00
N VAL A 141 -11.35 -5.09 12.95
CA VAL A 141 -11.21 -6.09 11.90
C VAL A 141 -10.68 -7.38 12.52
N VAL A 142 -11.35 -8.48 12.19
CA VAL A 142 -10.92 -9.83 12.52
C VAL A 142 -10.43 -10.48 11.22
N PRO A 143 -9.13 -10.81 11.09
CA PRO A 143 -8.54 -11.36 9.88
C PRO A 143 -9.32 -12.54 9.28
N GLU A 144 -9.68 -13.51 10.12
CA GLU A 144 -10.37 -14.74 9.69
C GLU A 144 -11.77 -14.44 9.14
N ALA A 145 -12.46 -13.45 9.72
CA ALA A 145 -13.78 -13.04 9.23
C ALA A 145 -13.70 -12.24 7.92
N MET A 146 -12.63 -11.46 7.75
CA MET A 146 -12.44 -10.66 6.54
C MET A 146 -11.84 -11.43 5.37
N ASP A 147 -11.11 -12.51 5.62
CA ASP A 147 -10.62 -13.41 4.59
C ASP A 147 -11.76 -13.88 3.69
N ASP A 148 -12.77 -14.54 4.26
CA ASP A 148 -13.92 -15.08 3.53
C ASP A 148 -14.64 -14.00 2.71
N VAL A 149 -14.79 -12.80 3.28
CA VAL A 149 -15.45 -11.67 2.62
C VAL A 149 -14.63 -11.19 1.43
N ILE A 150 -13.32 -10.96 1.61
CA ILE A 150 -12.43 -10.50 0.54
C ILE A 150 -12.35 -11.53 -0.58
N GLN A 151 -12.19 -12.81 -0.24
CA GLN A 151 -12.17 -13.90 -1.21
C GLN A 151 -13.51 -14.03 -1.95
N ALA A 152 -14.65 -13.82 -1.30
CA ALA A 152 -15.94 -13.78 -1.96
C ALA A 152 -16.07 -12.59 -2.92
N LEU A 153 -15.55 -11.41 -2.55
CA LEU A 153 -15.53 -10.26 -3.45
C LEU A 153 -14.70 -10.54 -4.70
N LEU A 154 -13.50 -11.09 -4.55
CA LEU A 154 -12.60 -11.39 -5.67
C LEU A 154 -13.14 -12.50 -6.59
N ARG A 155 -13.99 -13.40 -6.09
CA ARG A 155 -14.69 -14.39 -6.93
C ARG A 155 -15.87 -13.81 -7.70
N ASN A 156 -16.58 -12.82 -7.13
CA ASN A 156 -17.85 -12.34 -7.66
C ASN A 156 -17.71 -11.06 -8.50
N TYR A 157 -16.65 -10.29 -8.31
CA TYR A 157 -16.40 -9.03 -9.00
C TYR A 157 -15.06 -9.08 -9.74
N ARG A 158 -14.96 -8.38 -10.87
CA ARG A 158 -13.69 -8.29 -11.62
C ARG A 158 -12.65 -7.43 -10.92
N GLY A 159 -13.09 -6.55 -10.03
CA GLY A 159 -12.23 -5.72 -9.21
C GLY A 159 -12.95 -5.16 -8.00
N VAL A 160 -12.16 -4.72 -7.03
CA VAL A 160 -12.61 -4.14 -5.76
C VAL A 160 -11.89 -2.80 -5.59
N TRP A 161 -12.68 -1.75 -5.42
CA TRP A 161 -12.19 -0.46 -4.97
C TRP A 161 -12.18 -0.43 -3.45
N LEU A 162 -11.02 -0.19 -2.84
CA LEU A 162 -10.86 -0.07 -1.40
C LEU A 162 -10.78 1.41 -1.02
N SER A 163 -11.75 1.88 -0.24
CA SER A 163 -11.76 3.23 0.34
C SER A 163 -11.15 3.17 1.74
N LEU A 164 -9.95 3.69 1.86
CA LEU A 164 -9.11 3.68 3.06
C LEU A 164 -9.30 4.99 3.83
N THR A 165 -9.95 4.91 4.99
CA THR A 165 -10.12 6.03 5.91
C THR A 165 -10.09 5.57 7.36
N ALA A 166 -9.46 6.35 8.24
CA ALA A 166 -9.44 6.07 9.69
C ALA A 166 -9.08 4.61 10.05
N GLU A 167 -8.17 4.01 9.27
CA GLU A 167 -7.74 2.61 9.31
C GLU A 167 -7.42 2.19 10.76
N ASN A 168 -6.66 3.01 11.48
CA ASN A 168 -6.22 2.82 12.87
C ASN A 168 -7.34 2.55 13.90
N GLU A 169 -8.60 2.84 13.58
CA GLU A 169 -9.72 2.67 14.50
C GLU A 169 -10.30 1.26 14.51
N VAL A 170 -10.23 0.57 13.37
CA VAL A 170 -10.76 -0.78 13.21
C VAL A 170 -9.67 -1.76 12.79
N ASP A 171 -8.67 -1.32 12.04
CA ASP A 171 -7.60 -2.15 11.48
C ASP A 171 -6.21 -1.53 11.74
N PRO A 172 -5.77 -1.45 13.01
CA PRO A 172 -4.46 -0.90 13.36
C PRO A 172 -3.28 -1.71 12.78
N GLY A 173 -3.53 -2.94 12.32
CA GLY A 173 -2.54 -3.79 11.66
C GLY A 173 -2.47 -3.61 10.14
N GLU A 174 -3.37 -2.83 9.56
CA GLU A 174 -3.58 -2.69 8.11
C GLU A 174 -3.79 -4.05 7.43
N PHE A 175 -4.49 -4.98 8.09
CA PHE A 175 -4.78 -6.31 7.56
C PHE A 175 -5.46 -6.24 6.19
N VAL A 176 -6.51 -5.43 6.03
CA VAL A 176 -7.33 -5.37 4.81
C VAL A 176 -6.51 -4.99 3.58
N PRO A 177 -5.79 -3.86 3.54
CA PRO A 177 -4.98 -3.51 2.37
C PRO A 177 -3.82 -4.50 2.16
N LYS A 178 -3.16 -4.95 3.23
CA LYS A 178 -2.04 -5.91 3.10
C LYS A 178 -2.51 -7.26 2.56
N TYR A 179 -3.70 -7.72 2.97
CA TYR A 179 -4.29 -8.95 2.48
C TYR A 179 -4.72 -8.82 1.02
N LEU A 180 -5.39 -7.73 0.64
CA LEU A 180 -5.74 -7.47 -0.76
C LEU A 180 -4.51 -7.42 -1.67
N THR A 181 -3.42 -6.78 -1.26
CA THR A 181 -2.15 -6.81 -2.02
C THR A 181 -1.55 -8.23 -2.12
N ALA A 182 -1.90 -9.14 -1.19
CA ALA A 182 -1.45 -10.53 -1.23
C ALA A 182 -2.29 -11.45 -2.10
N VAL A 183 -3.56 -11.12 -2.34
CA VAL A 183 -4.51 -11.99 -3.06
C VAL A 183 -5.09 -11.38 -4.33
N ALA A 184 -4.69 -10.16 -4.69
CA ALA A 184 -5.18 -9.45 -5.87
C ALA A 184 -4.11 -8.53 -6.48
N TYR A 185 -4.31 -8.10 -7.73
CA TYR A 185 -3.41 -7.14 -8.35
C TYR A 185 -3.78 -5.71 -7.94
N GLU A 186 -2.92 -5.03 -7.19
CA GLU A 186 -3.08 -3.60 -6.89
C GLU A 186 -2.80 -2.76 -8.14
N ALA A 187 -3.83 -2.36 -8.87
CA ALA A 187 -3.70 -1.62 -10.13
C ALA A 187 -3.13 -0.21 -9.90
N ASP A 188 -3.83 0.60 -9.12
CA ASP A 188 -3.45 1.97 -8.80
C ASP A 188 -4.09 2.45 -7.49
N CYS A 189 -3.54 3.53 -6.94
CA CYS A 189 -4.10 4.22 -5.79
C CYS A 189 -4.08 5.73 -6.04
N ALA A 190 -5.15 6.40 -5.64
CA ALA A 190 -5.26 7.85 -5.63
C ALA A 190 -5.54 8.35 -4.21
N ALA A 191 -4.93 9.46 -3.84
CA ALA A 191 -5.08 10.07 -2.53
C ALA A 191 -5.76 11.44 -2.62
N TRP A 192 -6.64 11.68 -1.68
CA TRP A 192 -7.29 12.95 -1.39
C TRP A 192 -7.05 13.28 0.09
N LEU A 193 -7.41 14.49 0.50
CA LEU A 193 -7.14 14.98 1.86
C LEU A 193 -7.46 13.98 3.00
N ASP A 194 -8.61 13.32 2.95
CA ASP A 194 -9.10 12.43 4.02
C ASP A 194 -9.38 10.99 3.57
N VAL A 195 -9.03 10.65 2.33
CA VAL A 195 -9.33 9.32 1.76
C VAL A 195 -8.29 8.90 0.74
N ARG A 196 -7.82 7.66 0.87
CA ARG A 196 -7.05 6.98 -0.16
C ARG A 196 -7.96 5.94 -0.81
N LEU A 197 -7.99 5.89 -2.12
CA LEU A 197 -8.78 4.94 -2.88
C LEU A 197 -7.83 4.09 -3.70
N CYS A 198 -7.87 2.77 -3.52
CA CYS A 198 -7.03 1.83 -4.24
C CYS A 198 -7.89 0.87 -5.06
N HIS A 199 -7.46 0.56 -6.29
CA HIS A 199 -8.13 -0.40 -7.17
C HIS A 199 -7.39 -1.73 -7.13
N TYR A 200 -8.10 -2.80 -6.78
CA TYR A 200 -7.59 -4.16 -6.81
C TYR A 200 -8.32 -4.96 -7.89
N LEU A 201 -7.58 -5.61 -8.78
CA LEU A 201 -8.11 -6.47 -9.82
C LEU A 201 -8.11 -7.93 -9.37
N SER A 202 -9.22 -8.62 -9.59
CA SER A 202 -9.43 -9.99 -9.15
C SER A 202 -8.71 -11.00 -10.04
N PRO A 203 -7.78 -11.82 -9.53
CA PRO A 203 -7.06 -12.78 -10.36
C PRO A 203 -7.94 -13.75 -11.16
N PRO A 204 -9.05 -14.30 -10.61
CA PRO A 204 -9.94 -15.17 -11.38
C PRO A 204 -10.58 -14.52 -12.61
N ALA A 205 -10.64 -13.18 -12.67
CA ALA A 205 -11.23 -12.43 -13.78
C ALA A 205 -10.26 -12.16 -14.95
N PHE A 206 -8.98 -12.52 -14.80
CA PHE A 206 -7.91 -12.28 -15.76
C PHE A 206 -7.09 -13.56 -15.95
N PRO A 207 -7.59 -14.54 -16.73
CA PRO A 207 -6.80 -15.72 -17.07
C PRO A 207 -5.54 -15.31 -17.84
N ALA A 208 -4.49 -16.12 -17.71
CA ALA A 208 -3.21 -15.88 -18.38
C ALA A 208 -3.35 -15.94 -19.90
N ASP A 209 -2.81 -14.93 -20.59
CA ASP A 209 -2.61 -14.93 -22.03
C ASP A 209 -1.32 -15.66 -22.41
N LEU A 210 -0.32 -15.59 -21.52
CA LEU A 210 0.97 -16.26 -21.68
C LEU A 210 1.42 -16.86 -20.35
N THR A 211 1.85 -18.12 -20.38
CA THR A 211 2.48 -18.80 -19.25
C THR A 211 3.93 -19.14 -19.60
N THR A 212 4.85 -18.87 -18.68
CA THR A 212 6.28 -19.16 -18.83
C THR A 212 6.79 -19.92 -17.62
N HIS A 213 7.42 -21.06 -17.85
CA HIS A 213 8.14 -21.81 -16.83
C HIS A 213 9.56 -21.26 -16.71
N ILE A 214 9.98 -20.93 -15.49
CA ILE A 214 11.22 -20.19 -15.24
C ILE A 214 12.18 -21.03 -14.39
N ASP A 215 11.69 -21.82 -13.43
CA ASP A 215 12.46 -22.72 -12.57
C ASP A 215 13.81 -22.15 -12.08
N ILE A 216 13.83 -20.87 -11.69
CA ILE A 216 15.02 -20.18 -11.15
C ILE A 216 14.98 -20.23 -9.63
N THR A 217 16.12 -20.58 -9.00
CA THR A 217 16.30 -20.48 -7.55
C THR A 217 17.11 -19.23 -7.19
N PHE A 218 16.63 -18.47 -6.21
CA PHE A 218 17.25 -17.29 -5.63
C PHE A 218 17.76 -17.64 -4.23
N ALA A 219 19.02 -17.28 -3.92
CA ALA A 219 19.67 -17.50 -2.61
C ALA A 219 19.56 -18.93 -2.02
N ASP A 220 19.35 -19.94 -2.87
CA ASP A 220 19.09 -21.35 -2.49
C ASP A 220 17.84 -21.58 -1.62
N ASP A 221 17.02 -20.56 -1.33
CA ASP A 221 15.89 -20.65 -0.42
C ASP A 221 14.52 -20.39 -1.05
N LEU A 222 14.45 -19.56 -2.10
CA LEU A 222 13.21 -19.21 -2.76
C LEU A 222 13.32 -19.48 -4.28
N SER A 223 12.37 -20.18 -4.87
CA SER A 223 12.34 -20.41 -6.32
C SER A 223 11.12 -19.80 -6.98
N LEU A 224 11.32 -19.27 -8.19
CA LEU A 224 10.25 -18.86 -9.11
C LEU A 224 10.03 -19.99 -10.11
N GLN A 225 8.92 -20.69 -9.96
CA GLN A 225 8.59 -21.86 -10.79
C GLN A 225 7.99 -21.40 -12.13
N ARG A 226 7.07 -20.44 -12.07
CA ARG A 226 6.26 -20.04 -13.22
C ARG A 226 5.84 -18.58 -13.13
N ALA A 227 5.70 -17.93 -14.28
CA ALA A 227 5.05 -16.64 -14.43
C ALA A 227 3.85 -16.77 -15.37
N ASP A 228 2.70 -16.21 -14.97
CA ASP A 228 1.50 -16.08 -15.79
C ASP A 228 1.27 -14.59 -16.08
N LEU A 229 1.13 -14.23 -17.35
CA LEU A 229 0.98 -12.86 -17.81
C LEU A 229 -0.41 -12.68 -18.44
N ALA A 230 -1.08 -11.58 -18.12
CA ALA A 230 -2.36 -11.20 -18.72
C ALA A 230 -2.35 -9.70 -19.10
N LEU A 231 -2.93 -9.40 -20.26
CA LEU A 231 -3.08 -8.07 -20.84
C LEU A 231 -4.58 -7.75 -21.00
N PRO A 232 -5.21 -7.08 -20.01
CA PRO A 232 -6.60 -6.68 -20.11
C PRO A 232 -6.88 -5.84 -21.36
N ASN A 233 -8.10 -5.97 -21.92
CA ASN A 233 -8.53 -5.21 -23.11
C ASN A 233 -8.43 -3.69 -22.87
N ALA A 234 -7.62 -3.03 -23.71
CA ALA A 234 -7.06 -1.66 -23.59
C ALA A 234 -5.87 -1.58 -22.60
N PRO A 235 -4.62 -1.53 -23.11
CA PRO A 235 -3.43 -1.71 -22.28
C PRO A 235 -3.18 -0.47 -21.40
N ALA A 236 -3.63 -0.54 -20.16
CA ALA A 236 -3.17 0.34 -19.08
C ALA A 236 -2.27 -0.40 -18.09
N LEU A 237 -2.32 -1.74 -18.08
CA LEU A 237 -1.65 -2.60 -17.11
C LEU A 237 -1.20 -3.91 -17.78
N LEU A 238 -0.02 -4.39 -17.40
CA LEU A 238 0.40 -5.78 -17.56
C LEU A 238 0.23 -6.46 -16.20
N LEU A 239 -0.62 -7.49 -16.13
CA LEU A 239 -0.82 -8.29 -14.93
C LEU A 239 0.14 -9.48 -14.96
N VAL A 240 0.87 -9.69 -13.87
CA VAL A 240 1.85 -10.77 -13.74
C VAL A 240 1.61 -11.51 -12.43
N THR A 241 1.32 -12.81 -12.52
CA THR A 241 1.33 -13.72 -11.37
C THR A 241 2.63 -14.50 -11.34
N LEU A 242 3.37 -14.38 -10.25
CA LEU A 242 4.62 -15.10 -10.02
C LEU A 242 4.37 -16.24 -9.03
N HIS A 243 4.61 -17.48 -9.45
CA HIS A 243 4.41 -18.67 -8.61
C HIS A 243 5.70 -19.01 -7.87
N TRP A 244 5.73 -18.69 -6.58
CA TRP A 244 6.88 -18.89 -5.73
C TRP A 244 6.78 -20.20 -4.97
N GLN A 245 7.93 -20.84 -4.74
CA GLN A 245 8.07 -21.97 -3.84
C GLN A 245 9.24 -21.73 -2.87
N ALA A 246 8.99 -21.83 -1.57
CA ALA A 246 10.06 -21.84 -0.58
C ALA A 246 10.71 -23.22 -0.54
N ARG A 247 12.00 -23.31 -0.89
CA ARG A 247 12.79 -24.55 -0.77
C ARG A 247 13.17 -24.83 0.68
N GLN A 248 13.35 -23.76 1.44
CA GLN A 248 13.54 -23.70 2.89
C GLN A 248 12.98 -22.37 3.38
N THR A 249 12.92 -22.13 4.69
CA THR A 249 12.53 -20.81 5.21
C THR A 249 13.49 -19.74 4.68
N PRO A 250 13.00 -18.75 3.91
CA PRO A 250 13.82 -17.68 3.37
C PRO A 250 14.56 -16.91 4.46
N ARG A 251 15.83 -16.56 4.18
CA ARG A 251 16.71 -15.95 5.18
C ARG A 251 16.50 -14.45 5.37
N ALA A 252 15.87 -13.80 4.41
CA ALA A 252 15.58 -12.38 4.41
C ALA A 252 14.20 -12.10 3.82
N ASP A 253 13.63 -10.95 4.16
CA ASP A 253 12.37 -10.49 3.61
C ASP A 253 12.60 -9.85 2.23
N TYR A 254 12.98 -10.70 1.29
CA TYR A 254 13.31 -10.31 -0.08
C TYR A 254 12.19 -9.51 -0.74
N ARG A 255 12.60 -8.60 -1.62
CA ARG A 255 11.72 -7.79 -2.47
C ARG A 255 11.93 -8.19 -3.93
N VAL A 256 10.84 -8.20 -4.66
CA VAL A 256 10.79 -8.46 -6.10
C VAL A 256 10.71 -7.14 -6.83
N THR A 257 11.53 -6.97 -7.85
CA THR A 257 11.43 -5.88 -8.84
C THR A 257 10.97 -6.49 -10.16
N LEU A 258 9.79 -6.09 -10.63
CA LEU A 258 9.24 -6.44 -11.92
C LEU A 258 9.42 -5.26 -12.86
N ARG A 259 10.10 -5.45 -13.98
CA ARG A 259 10.35 -4.37 -14.96
C ARG A 259 9.94 -4.78 -16.35
N LEU A 260 9.34 -3.83 -17.06
CA LEU A 260 9.24 -3.84 -18.51
C LEU A 260 10.42 -3.02 -19.05
N VAL A 261 11.20 -3.60 -19.95
CA VAL A 261 12.35 -2.92 -20.57
C VAL A 261 12.17 -2.78 -22.07
N ASP A 262 12.73 -1.71 -22.66
CA ASP A 262 12.76 -1.53 -24.12
C ASP A 262 13.93 -2.27 -24.77
N GLU A 263 14.04 -2.18 -26.09
CA GLU A 263 15.12 -2.80 -26.89
C GLU A 263 16.52 -2.33 -26.48
N GLY A 264 16.64 -1.11 -25.92
CA GLY A 264 17.89 -0.56 -25.41
C GLY A 264 18.21 -0.97 -23.97
N GLY A 265 17.35 -1.75 -23.33
CA GLY A 265 17.47 -2.16 -21.94
C GLY A 265 17.04 -1.10 -20.93
N ALA A 266 16.42 0.00 -21.37
CA ALA A 266 15.91 1.03 -20.48
C ALA A 266 14.58 0.59 -19.85
N THR A 267 14.40 0.87 -18.57
CA THR A 267 13.15 0.60 -17.85
C THR A 267 12.03 1.49 -18.38
N VAL A 268 11.01 0.87 -18.98
CA VAL A 268 9.77 1.52 -19.43
C VAL A 268 8.79 1.66 -18.26
N SER A 269 8.68 0.61 -17.45
CA SER A 269 7.83 0.58 -16.26
C SER A 269 8.41 -0.38 -15.24
N GLN A 270 8.21 -0.09 -13.96
CA GLN A 270 8.72 -0.89 -12.86
C GLN A 270 7.73 -0.91 -11.70
N ARG A 271 7.66 -2.04 -11.00
CA ARG A 271 7.00 -2.16 -9.71
C ARG A 271 7.83 -3.03 -8.77
N ASP A 272 7.90 -2.60 -7.52
CA ASP A 272 8.64 -3.29 -6.45
C ASP A 272 7.70 -3.68 -5.31
N ASN A 273 7.69 -4.96 -4.92
CA ASN A 273 6.88 -5.45 -3.80
C ASN A 273 7.54 -6.66 -3.12
N TYR A 274 6.97 -7.15 -2.02
CA TYR A 274 7.27 -8.51 -1.54
C TYR A 274 6.71 -9.55 -2.52
N PRO A 275 7.25 -10.79 -2.54
CA PRO A 275 6.78 -11.86 -3.41
C PRO A 275 5.27 -12.04 -3.46
N ILE A 276 4.59 -11.93 -2.31
CA ILE A 276 3.12 -11.97 -2.21
C ILE A 276 2.55 -10.74 -1.47
N GLY A 277 3.23 -9.60 -1.53
CA GLY A 277 2.82 -8.43 -0.75
C GLY A 277 3.20 -8.50 0.74
N PRO A 278 2.92 -7.42 1.50
CA PRO A 278 3.53 -7.14 2.80
C PRO A 278 2.95 -7.91 3.99
N LEU A 279 1.82 -8.61 3.83
CA LEU A 279 1.16 -9.30 4.96
C LEU A 279 1.99 -10.48 5.48
N LEU A 280 2.60 -11.24 4.57
CA LEU A 280 3.32 -12.48 4.84
C LEU A 280 4.70 -12.40 4.19
N PRO A 281 5.65 -11.70 4.83
CA PRO A 281 6.97 -11.50 4.25
C PRO A 281 7.75 -12.83 4.19
N PRO A 282 8.71 -12.97 3.27
CA PRO A 282 9.34 -14.27 2.97
C PRO A 282 9.88 -15.03 4.18
N THR A 283 10.45 -14.39 5.19
CA THR A 283 11.00 -15.08 6.38
C THR A 283 9.95 -15.81 7.22
N THR A 284 8.65 -15.55 6.99
CA THR A 284 7.55 -16.26 7.65
C THR A 284 7.17 -17.57 6.96
N TRP A 285 7.70 -17.84 5.77
CA TRP A 285 7.34 -19.00 4.96
C TRP A 285 8.05 -20.26 5.46
N GLN A 286 7.39 -21.40 5.28
CA GLN A 286 7.95 -22.70 5.61
C GLN A 286 8.47 -23.40 4.35
N ALA A 287 9.37 -24.37 4.54
CA ALA A 287 9.83 -25.21 3.44
C ALA A 287 8.64 -25.93 2.78
N GLY A 288 8.54 -25.86 1.46
CA GLY A 288 7.43 -26.40 0.68
C GLY A 288 6.24 -25.45 0.49
N ASP A 289 6.25 -24.26 1.10
CA ASP A 289 5.19 -23.27 0.86
C ASP A 289 5.18 -22.85 -0.61
N GLU A 290 4.02 -22.95 -1.23
CA GLU A 290 3.75 -22.47 -2.59
C GLU A 290 2.76 -21.32 -2.53
N LYS A 291 3.15 -20.15 -3.04
CA LYS A 291 2.34 -18.93 -2.93
C LYS A 291 2.39 -18.12 -4.25
N PRO A 292 1.23 -17.78 -4.85
CA PRO A 292 1.17 -16.90 -6.00
C PRO A 292 1.31 -15.43 -5.56
N GLY A 293 2.15 -14.69 -6.26
CA GLY A 293 2.38 -13.27 -6.09
C GLY A 293 1.76 -12.45 -7.21
N TYR A 294 0.93 -11.46 -6.88
CA TYR A 294 0.19 -10.67 -7.86
C TYR A 294 0.81 -9.28 -8.04
N MET A 295 1.22 -8.95 -9.26
CA MET A 295 1.74 -7.62 -9.61
C MET A 295 1.05 -7.03 -10.84
N ALA A 296 0.61 -5.77 -10.74
CA ALA A 296 0.13 -4.98 -11.87
C ALA A 296 1.16 -3.93 -12.25
N LEU A 297 1.72 -4.04 -13.45
CA LEU A 297 2.70 -3.11 -13.97
C LEU A 297 2.00 -2.09 -14.88
N PRO A 298 1.98 -0.79 -14.54
CA PRO A 298 1.32 0.21 -15.37
C PRO A 298 2.05 0.38 -16.70
N LEU A 299 1.31 0.40 -17.79
CA LEU A 299 1.85 0.61 -19.13
C LEU A 299 1.62 2.07 -19.55
N PRO A 300 2.65 2.79 -20.04
CA PRO A 300 2.46 4.13 -20.58
C PRO A 300 1.44 4.12 -21.73
N THR A 301 0.53 5.09 -21.75
CA THR A 301 -0.46 5.21 -22.84
C THR A 301 0.17 5.51 -24.20
N THR A 302 1.42 5.96 -24.20
CA THR A 302 2.24 6.24 -25.38
C THR A 302 3.16 5.08 -25.75
N LEU A 303 3.05 3.93 -25.08
CA LEU A 303 3.90 2.77 -25.34
C LEU A 303 3.63 2.23 -26.77
N PRO A 304 4.64 2.23 -27.66
CA PRO A 304 4.48 1.65 -28.99
C PRO A 304 4.13 0.16 -28.92
N ALA A 305 3.40 -0.33 -29.92
CA ALA A 305 3.22 -1.77 -30.08
C ALA A 305 4.58 -2.41 -30.43
N GLY A 306 4.93 -3.49 -29.74
CA GLY A 306 6.22 -4.16 -29.92
C GLY A 306 6.42 -5.29 -28.91
N VAL A 307 7.59 -5.90 -28.97
CA VAL A 307 8.02 -6.94 -28.02
C VAL A 307 8.89 -6.27 -26.97
N TYR A 308 8.50 -6.41 -25.70
CA TYR A 308 9.21 -5.83 -24.57
C TYR A 308 9.58 -6.96 -23.61
N PRO A 309 10.87 -7.14 -23.28
CA PRO A 309 11.26 -8.09 -22.26
C PRO A 309 10.69 -7.68 -20.89
N VAL A 310 10.19 -8.68 -20.16
CA VAL A 310 9.78 -8.54 -18.76
C VAL A 310 10.85 -9.21 -17.91
N THR A 311 11.42 -8.47 -16.97
CA THR A 311 12.45 -8.99 -16.07
C THR A 311 11.94 -9.04 -14.65
N VAL A 312 12.31 -10.11 -13.94
CA VAL A 312 12.02 -10.31 -12.52
C VAL A 312 13.34 -10.45 -11.80
N ASN A 313 13.62 -9.58 -10.84
CA ASN A 313 14.78 -9.74 -9.96
C ASN A 313 14.36 -9.75 -8.51
N LEU A 314 15.12 -10.47 -7.70
CA LEU A 314 14.96 -10.52 -6.26
C LEU A 314 16.10 -9.75 -5.61
N TYR A 315 15.84 -8.93 -4.59
CA TYR A 315 16.86 -8.19 -3.86
C TYR A 315 16.58 -8.17 -2.36
N ASP A 316 17.64 -8.08 -1.56
CA ASP A 316 17.52 -7.85 -0.12
C ASP A 316 17.42 -6.33 0.15
N PRO A 317 16.35 -5.83 0.79
CA PRO A 317 16.22 -4.41 1.09
C PRO A 317 17.26 -3.89 2.10
N ALA A 318 17.90 -4.75 2.91
CA ALA A 318 18.84 -4.33 3.94
C ALA A 318 20.18 -3.84 3.38
N ASP A 319 20.66 -4.42 2.28
CA ASP A 319 21.94 -4.05 1.65
C ASP A 319 21.80 -3.67 0.16
N GLY A 320 20.60 -3.79 -0.42
CA GLY A 320 20.29 -3.45 -1.82
C GLY A 320 20.91 -4.41 -2.84
N ARG A 321 21.47 -5.53 -2.41
CA ARG A 321 22.14 -6.49 -3.29
C ARG A 321 21.11 -7.28 -4.09
N VAL A 322 21.25 -7.28 -5.43
CA VAL A 322 20.47 -8.16 -6.30
C VAL A 322 20.93 -9.60 -6.08
N VAL A 323 19.98 -10.46 -5.78
CA VAL A 323 20.21 -11.86 -5.39
C VAL A 323 20.18 -12.78 -6.61
N ALA A 324 19.34 -12.50 -7.61
CA ALA A 324 19.44 -13.12 -8.94
C ALA A 324 18.61 -12.35 -9.99
N HIS A 325 18.91 -12.60 -11.27
CA HIS A 325 18.22 -12.04 -12.44
C HIS A 325 17.47 -13.14 -13.20
N GLY A 326 16.14 -13.01 -13.33
CA GLY A 326 15.31 -13.88 -14.17
C GLY A 326 14.85 -13.13 -15.41
N GLY A 327 15.44 -13.46 -16.56
CA GLY A 327 15.00 -12.99 -17.88
C GLY A 327 14.77 -14.18 -18.80
N THR A 328 13.78 -14.08 -19.68
CA THR A 328 13.60 -15.06 -20.77
C THR A 328 14.65 -14.80 -21.84
N GLU A 329 15.80 -15.45 -21.73
CA GLU A 329 16.73 -15.54 -22.85
C GLU A 329 16.15 -16.56 -23.85
N ASN A 330 15.65 -16.06 -24.98
CA ASN A 330 15.14 -16.89 -26.06
C ASN A 330 16.31 -17.70 -26.63
N THR A 331 16.48 -18.95 -26.19
CA THR A 331 17.45 -19.89 -26.76
C THR A 331 16.94 -20.34 -28.12
N GLY A 332 17.10 -19.46 -29.10
CA GLY A 332 17.00 -19.78 -30.52
C GLY A 332 18.11 -20.78 -30.85
N ASN A 333 17.72 -22.04 -30.92
CA ASN A 333 18.51 -23.15 -31.42
C ASN A 333 19.06 -22.77 -32.81
N THR A 334 20.34 -22.42 -32.88
CA THR A 334 21.05 -22.36 -34.17
C THR A 334 21.84 -23.65 -34.26
N GLU A 335 21.23 -24.66 -34.89
CA GLU A 335 21.96 -25.78 -35.48
C GLU A 335 22.95 -25.19 -36.49
N ASN A 336 24.24 -25.15 -36.12
CA ASN A 336 25.29 -25.07 -37.12
C ASN A 336 25.59 -26.50 -37.58
N THR A 337 24.99 -26.84 -38.71
CA THR A 337 25.41 -27.93 -39.58
C THR A 337 26.49 -27.42 -40.54
N GLU A 338 27.42 -28.31 -40.89
CA GLU A 338 28.50 -28.19 -41.90
C GLU A 338 29.71 -27.31 -41.52
N ASN A 339 30.96 -27.70 -41.75
CA ASN A 339 31.47 -28.60 -42.78
C ASN A 339 32.79 -29.28 -42.36
N THR A 340 32.90 -30.58 -42.65
CA THR A 340 34.16 -31.31 -42.74
C THR A 340 34.70 -31.07 -44.14
N GLU A 341 35.87 -30.46 -44.26
CA GLU A 341 36.64 -30.47 -45.50
C GLU A 341 38.07 -30.91 -45.17
N ASP A 342 38.40 -32.10 -45.67
CA ASP A 342 39.75 -32.63 -45.81
C ASP A 342 40.57 -31.68 -46.69
N THR A 343 41.80 -31.39 -46.28
CA THR A 343 42.85 -31.05 -47.25
C THR A 343 44.18 -31.59 -46.75
N GLU A 344 44.60 -32.64 -47.44
CA GLU A 344 45.93 -33.22 -47.51
C GLU A 344 46.88 -32.18 -48.11
N ASP A 345 48.01 -31.90 -47.46
CA ASP A 345 49.17 -31.35 -48.15
C ASP A 345 50.49 -31.68 -47.43
N THR A 346 51.52 -31.75 -48.25
CA THR A 346 52.68 -32.64 -48.14
C THR A 346 53.95 -31.89 -47.73
N GLU A 347 54.87 -32.61 -47.08
CA GLU A 347 56.35 -32.42 -47.03
C GLU A 347 56.97 -31.07 -46.62
N ASP A 348 57.75 -31.06 -45.52
CA ASP A 348 59.23 -31.04 -45.64
C ASP A 348 59.94 -31.21 -44.27
N THR A 349 60.79 -32.25 -44.24
CA THR A 349 62.15 -32.41 -43.65
C THR A 349 62.61 -31.65 -42.39
N GLU A 350 63.11 -32.35 -41.35
CA GLU A 350 64.53 -32.78 -41.18
C GLU A 350 64.92 -33.07 -39.70
N GLY A 351 65.61 -34.20 -39.45
CA GLY A 351 66.52 -34.50 -38.30
C GLY A 351 65.91 -34.64 -36.89
N THR A 352 66.28 -35.55 -35.99
CA THR A 352 67.46 -36.41 -35.83
C THR A 352 67.14 -37.42 -34.71
N GLU A 353 67.45 -38.71 -34.95
CA GLU A 353 68.19 -39.61 -34.03
C GLU A 353 67.77 -39.74 -32.53
N ASN A 354 67.25 -40.92 -32.14
CA ASN A 354 67.87 -41.79 -31.12
C ASN A 354 67.04 -43.06 -30.75
N THR A 355 67.66 -44.21 -31.03
CA THR A 355 67.83 -45.43 -30.20
C THR A 355 66.69 -46.04 -29.36
N GLU A 356 66.28 -47.24 -29.81
CA GLU A 356 66.47 -48.54 -29.10
C GLU A 356 65.58 -48.90 -27.89
N GLY A 357 64.85 -50.04 -27.98
CA GLY A 357 64.40 -50.77 -26.79
C GLY A 357 63.10 -51.59 -26.86
N THR A 358 63.15 -52.76 -27.49
CA THR A 358 62.70 -54.06 -26.92
C THR A 358 61.25 -54.28 -26.41
N ARG A 359 60.49 -55.07 -27.20
CA ARG A 359 59.64 -56.26 -26.88
C ARG A 359 58.53 -56.27 -25.79
N ASN A 360 57.42 -56.90 -26.23
CA ASN A 360 56.49 -57.84 -25.56
C ASN A 360 55.41 -57.25 -24.63
N THR A 361 54.12 -57.29 -25.01
CA THR A 361 53.11 -58.37 -24.80
C THR A 361 52.92 -58.79 -23.34
N GLU A 362 51.90 -58.24 -22.69
CA GLU A 362 50.71 -58.94 -22.16
C GLU A 362 49.60 -57.95 -21.83
#